data_AF-X1EN19-F1
#
_entry.id   AF-X1EN19-F1
#
_cell.length_a   1.000
_cell.length_b   1.000
_cell.length_c   1.000
_cell.angle_alpha   90.00
_cell.angle_beta   90.00
_cell.angle_gamma   90.00
#
_symmetry.space_group_name_H-M   'P 1'
#
loop_
_entity.id
_entity.type
_entity.pdbx_description
1 polymer ?
#
loop_
_entity_poly.entity_id
_entity_poly.type
_entity_poly.pdbx_seq_one_letter_code
_entity_poly.pdbx_strand_id
1 'polypeptide(L)'
;MVPWIKRMAKDLDLQIDGQACTTLQQIVGNRLRDLHAELEKLRIRYGKNRVGMNEVKELVIHSRIYSIFELMDKVSERNPTASLDVLNRYLEEEDKRAAPLQIMGMLNRQIRLLFQTKAIMDKGGGKKDVAKKLHLVPFSASRFAIQSKKWSGAELEHGLRLLYGADGLLKSGSRPRPVLENLIVSLCG
;
A
#
# COMPACT_ATOMS: atom_id res chain seq x y z
N MET A 1 -2.25 13.81 14.46
CA MET A 1 -3.01 12.75 13.75
C MET A 1 -3.77 11.84 14.72
N VAL A 2 -3.11 11.21 15.70
CA VAL A 2 -3.79 10.40 16.75
C VAL A 2 -4.98 11.11 17.45
N PRO A 3 -4.92 12.43 17.78
CA PRO A 3 -6.08 13.11 18.35
C PRO A 3 -7.31 13.14 17.44
N TRP A 4 -7.10 13.24 16.12
CA TRP A 4 -8.18 13.21 15.15
C TRP A 4 -8.77 11.80 15.03
N ILE A 5 -7.93 10.76 15.03
CA ILE A 5 -8.39 9.35 15.03
C ILE A 5 -9.27 9.09 16.26
N LYS A 6 -8.84 9.56 17.44
CA LYS A 6 -9.62 9.45 18.68
C LYS A 6 -10.96 10.19 18.62
N ARG A 7 -10.97 11.41 18.06
CA ARG A 7 -12.21 12.18 17.88
C ARG A 7 -13.17 11.42 16.96
N MET A 8 -12.69 10.95 15.82
CA MET A 8 -13.55 10.29 14.84
C MET A 8 -14.03 8.91 15.30
N ALA A 9 -13.21 8.17 16.04
CA ALA A 9 -13.64 6.95 16.71
C ALA A 9 -14.76 7.23 17.73
N LYS A 10 -14.68 8.34 18.47
CA LYS A 10 -15.75 8.76 19.38
C LYS A 10 -17.04 9.08 18.64
N ASP A 11 -16.95 9.78 17.51
CA ASP A 11 -18.11 10.12 16.67
C ASP A 11 -18.78 8.85 16.10
N LEU A 12 -18.02 7.77 15.90
CA LEU A 12 -18.49 6.44 15.50
C LEU A 12 -18.92 5.51 16.66
N ASP A 13 -18.94 6.00 17.91
CA ASP A 13 -19.20 5.18 19.11
C ASP A 13 -18.27 3.95 19.21
N LEU A 14 -16.99 4.13 18.86
CA LEU A 14 -15.95 3.09 18.87
C LEU A 14 -14.99 3.30 20.05
N GLN A 15 -14.84 2.28 20.90
CA GLN A 15 -13.82 2.28 21.96
C GLN A 15 -12.47 1.79 21.41
N ILE A 16 -11.52 2.70 21.20
CA ILE A 16 -10.19 2.39 20.65
C ILE A 16 -9.06 2.89 21.56
N ASP A 17 -8.04 2.05 21.77
CA ASP A 17 -6.89 2.38 22.58
C ASP A 17 -5.92 3.36 21.91
N GLY A 18 -5.19 4.14 22.72
CA GLY A 18 -4.19 5.08 22.19
C GLY A 18 -3.08 4.41 21.38
N GLN A 19 -2.64 3.22 21.80
CA GLN A 19 -1.68 2.41 21.04
C GLN A 19 -2.30 1.92 19.73
N ALA A 20 -3.56 1.47 19.76
CA ALA A 20 -4.30 1.05 18.57
C ALA A 20 -4.46 2.18 17.55
N CYS A 21 -4.76 3.42 17.99
CA CYS A 21 -4.78 4.59 17.10
C CYS A 21 -3.42 4.85 16.44
N THR A 22 -2.34 4.66 17.20
CA THR A 22 -0.97 4.86 16.69
C THR A 22 -0.63 3.78 15.66
N THR A 23 -0.98 2.52 15.95
CA THR A 23 -0.82 1.40 15.01
C THR A 23 -1.66 1.61 13.76
N LEU A 24 -2.92 2.01 13.89
CA LEU A 24 -3.79 2.31 12.76
C LEU A 24 -3.19 3.40 11.87
N GLN A 25 -2.69 4.49 12.46
CA GLN A 25 -1.99 5.53 11.72
C GLN A 25 -0.71 5.01 11.04
N GLN A 26 0.09 4.19 11.73
CA GLN A 26 1.31 3.64 11.18
C GLN A 26 1.05 2.75 9.98
N ILE A 27 -0.07 2.05 9.98
CA ILE A 27 -0.41 1.12 8.92
C ILE A 27 -1.11 1.84 7.76
N VAL A 28 -2.18 2.59 8.05
CA VAL A 28 -3.00 3.26 7.03
C VAL A 28 -2.32 4.51 6.48
N GLY A 29 -1.43 5.12 7.27
CA GLY A 29 -0.77 6.38 6.94
C GLY A 29 -1.62 7.60 7.34
N ASN A 30 -1.40 8.72 6.64
CA ASN A 30 -2.00 10.02 7.01
C ASN A 30 -3.20 10.41 6.13
N ARG A 31 -3.74 9.49 5.32
CA ARG A 31 -4.91 9.78 4.47
C ARG A 31 -6.19 9.66 5.30
N LEU A 32 -6.84 10.80 5.56
CA LEU A 32 -8.01 10.87 6.44
C LEU A 32 -9.17 9.99 6.00
N ARG A 33 -9.43 9.92 4.69
CA ARG A 33 -10.49 9.08 4.12
C ARG A 33 -10.25 7.60 4.39
N ASP A 34 -9.02 7.14 4.24
CA ASP A 34 -8.65 5.75 4.45
C ASP A 34 -8.72 5.41 5.94
N LEU A 35 -8.24 6.32 6.81
CA LEU A 35 -8.37 6.16 8.26
C LEU A 35 -9.83 6.08 8.73
N HIS A 36 -10.72 6.91 8.16
CA HIS A 36 -12.15 6.86 8.47
C HIS A 36 -12.76 5.52 8.09
N ALA A 37 -12.49 5.05 6.86
CA ALA A 37 -13.01 3.78 6.37
C ALA A 37 -12.56 2.60 7.25
N GLU A 38 -11.31 2.61 7.72
CA GLU A 38 -10.84 1.56 8.64
C GLU A 38 -11.46 1.66 10.04
N LEU A 39 -11.75 2.87 10.55
CA LEU A 39 -12.50 3.05 11.80
C LEU A 39 -13.93 2.52 11.70
N GLU A 40 -14.61 2.75 10.57
CA GLU A 40 -15.95 2.20 10.31
C GLU A 40 -15.94 0.67 10.30
N LYS A 41 -14.94 0.07 9.64
CA LYS A 41 -14.77 -1.39 9.64
C LYS A 41 -14.52 -1.95 11.05
N LEU A 42 -13.69 -1.28 11.86
CA LEU A 42 -13.47 -1.66 13.27
C LEU A 42 -14.79 -1.62 14.06
N ARG A 43 -15.60 -0.57 13.87
CA ARG A 43 -16.90 -0.44 14.54
C ARG A 43 -17.92 -1.48 14.12
N ILE A 44 -17.95 -1.84 12.84
CA ILE A 44 -18.82 -2.89 12.31
C ILE A 44 -18.40 -4.25 12.89
N ARG A 45 -17.10 -4.54 12.92
CA ARG A 45 -16.58 -5.85 13.34
C ARG A 45 -16.64 -6.07 14.85
N TYR A 46 -16.26 -5.07 15.65
CA TYR A 46 -16.09 -5.23 17.10
C TYR A 46 -17.22 -4.59 17.92
N GLY A 47 -18.14 -3.85 17.28
CA GLY A 47 -19.27 -3.25 17.98
C GLY A 47 -18.84 -2.24 19.04
N LYS A 48 -19.31 -2.45 20.27
CA LYS A 48 -18.93 -1.63 21.45
C LYS A 48 -17.72 -2.19 22.20
N ASN A 49 -17.14 -3.30 21.75
CA ASN A 49 -15.99 -3.89 22.40
C ASN A 49 -14.77 -2.97 22.22
N ARG A 50 -13.85 -3.07 23.19
CA ARG A 50 -12.59 -2.33 23.17
C ARG A 50 -11.68 -2.86 22.08
N VAL A 51 -11.21 -1.97 21.21
CA VAL A 51 -10.27 -2.26 20.12
C VAL A 51 -8.85 -1.89 20.55
N GLY A 52 -8.01 -2.91 20.68
CA GLY A 52 -6.59 -2.81 20.97
C GLY A 52 -5.72 -2.91 19.72
N MET A 53 -4.40 -3.01 19.94
CA MET A 53 -3.42 -3.10 18.85
C MET A 53 -3.62 -4.36 17.99
N ASN A 54 -4.01 -5.48 18.59
CA ASN A 54 -4.13 -6.76 17.88
C ASN A 54 -5.33 -6.75 16.94
N GLU A 55 -6.46 -6.21 17.37
CA GLU A 55 -7.68 -6.06 16.57
C GLU A 55 -7.42 -5.14 15.36
N VAL A 56 -6.67 -4.05 15.58
CA VAL A 56 -6.22 -3.19 14.48
C VAL A 56 -5.30 -3.95 13.53
N LYS A 57 -4.36 -4.76 14.02
CA LYS A 57 -3.50 -5.54 13.13
C LYS A 57 -4.29 -6.56 12.32
N GLU A 58 -5.19 -7.33 12.97
CA GLU A 58 -6.03 -8.32 12.29
C GLU A 58 -6.88 -7.69 11.20
N LEU A 59 -7.58 -6.58 11.51
CA LEU A 59 -8.42 -5.93 10.51
C LEU A 59 -7.58 -5.36 9.37
N VAL A 60 -6.47 -4.70 9.70
CA VAL A 60 -5.72 -3.96 8.69
C VAL A 60 -4.85 -4.89 7.84
N ILE A 61 -4.51 -6.11 8.28
CA ILE A 61 -3.93 -7.15 7.40
C ILE A 61 -4.77 -7.36 6.13
N HIS A 62 -6.10 -7.17 6.22
CA HIS A 62 -7.01 -7.24 5.08
C HIS A 62 -7.23 -5.89 4.35
N SER A 63 -6.45 -4.86 4.66
CA SER A 63 -6.56 -3.57 3.98
C SER A 63 -5.83 -3.56 2.64
N ARG A 64 -6.33 -2.73 1.72
CA ARG A 64 -5.73 -2.47 0.40
C ARG A 64 -4.26 -2.08 0.47
N ILE A 65 -3.86 -1.46 1.58
CA ILE A 65 -2.48 -1.03 1.80
C ILE A 65 -1.56 -2.23 2.04
N TYR A 66 -2.00 -3.26 2.76
CA TYR A 66 -1.20 -4.46 2.93
C TYR A 66 -1.16 -5.31 1.66
N SER A 67 -2.28 -5.45 0.93
CA SER A 67 -2.28 -6.22 -0.31
C SER A 67 -1.37 -5.62 -1.38
N ILE A 68 -1.28 -4.29 -1.50
CA ILE A 68 -0.29 -3.67 -2.39
C ILE A 68 1.15 -3.90 -1.91
N PHE A 69 1.41 -3.87 -0.61
CA PHE A 69 2.75 -4.13 -0.09
C PHE A 69 3.16 -5.60 -0.30
N GLU A 70 2.22 -6.53 -0.13
CA GLU A 70 2.41 -7.95 -0.44
C GLU A 70 2.69 -8.15 -1.92
N LEU A 71 1.89 -7.54 -2.81
CA LEU A 71 2.11 -7.59 -4.26
C LEU A 71 3.50 -7.07 -4.61
N MET A 72 3.90 -5.92 -4.07
CA MET A 72 5.23 -5.35 -4.33
C MET A 72 6.37 -6.22 -3.77
N ASP A 73 6.17 -6.93 -2.66
CA ASP A 73 7.14 -7.90 -2.18
C ASP A 73 7.35 -9.01 -3.21
N LYS A 74 6.25 -9.60 -3.73
CA LYS A 74 6.31 -10.69 -4.71
C LYS A 74 6.89 -10.26 -6.05
N VAL A 75 6.56 -9.05 -6.51
CA VAL A 75 7.17 -8.45 -7.71
C VAL A 75 8.67 -8.26 -7.52
N SER A 76 9.08 -7.71 -6.36
CA SER A 76 10.50 -7.52 -6.04
C SER A 76 11.27 -8.83 -5.85
N GLU A 77 10.58 -9.93 -5.57
CA GLU A 77 11.11 -11.28 -5.45
C GLU A 77 11.22 -12.00 -6.81
N ARG A 78 10.86 -11.34 -7.91
CA ARG A 78 10.88 -11.92 -9.26
C ARG A 78 10.01 -13.17 -9.35
N ASN A 79 8.90 -13.19 -8.59
CA ASN A 79 7.96 -14.31 -8.54
C ASN A 79 6.65 -13.92 -9.23
N PRO A 80 6.54 -14.10 -10.56
CA PRO A 80 5.36 -13.69 -11.31
C PRO A 80 4.11 -14.48 -10.90
N THR A 81 4.23 -15.79 -10.61
CA THR A 81 3.10 -16.62 -10.17
C THR A 81 2.47 -16.08 -8.89
N ALA A 82 3.27 -15.90 -7.83
CA ALA A 82 2.74 -15.38 -6.56
C ALA A 82 2.24 -13.93 -6.70
N SER A 83 2.85 -13.13 -7.58
CA SER A 83 2.39 -11.75 -7.84
C SER A 83 1.03 -11.73 -8.53
N LEU A 84 0.79 -12.62 -9.49
CA LEU A 84 -0.49 -12.76 -10.17
C LEU A 84 -1.58 -13.27 -9.22
N ASP A 85 -1.27 -14.18 -8.30
CA ASP A 85 -2.23 -14.65 -7.30
C ASP A 85 -2.71 -13.49 -6.40
N VAL A 86 -1.79 -12.64 -5.94
CA VAL A 86 -2.13 -11.45 -5.13
C VAL A 86 -2.95 -10.45 -5.95
N LEU A 87 -2.58 -10.20 -7.21
CA LEU A 87 -3.34 -9.33 -8.11
C LEU A 87 -4.76 -9.85 -8.32
N ASN A 88 -4.92 -11.14 -8.60
CA ASN A 88 -6.22 -11.76 -8.90
C ASN A 88 -7.14 -11.70 -7.69
N ARG A 89 -6.62 -12.05 -6.50
CA ARG A 89 -7.35 -11.90 -5.25
C ARG A 89 -7.82 -10.46 -5.03
N TYR A 90 -6.94 -9.47 -5.24
CA TYR A 90 -7.32 -8.06 -5.15
C TYR A 90 -8.45 -7.67 -6.13
N LEU A 91 -8.38 -8.14 -7.38
CA LEU A 91 -9.39 -7.84 -8.41
C LEU A 91 -10.73 -8.55 -8.17
N GLU A 92 -10.72 -9.66 -7.42
CA GLU A 92 -11.92 -10.42 -7.05
C GLU A 92 -12.62 -9.84 -5.81
N GLU A 93 -11.86 -9.37 -4.82
CA GLU A 93 -12.38 -8.81 -3.58
C GLU A 93 -12.90 -7.37 -3.74
N GLU A 94 -12.35 -6.61 -4.69
CA GLU A 94 -12.63 -5.19 -4.86
C GLU A 94 -13.64 -4.88 -5.96
N ASP A 95 -14.23 -3.67 -5.93
CA ASP A 95 -15.18 -3.23 -6.95
C ASP A 95 -14.58 -3.32 -8.35
N LYS A 96 -15.21 -4.10 -9.23
CA LYS A 96 -14.68 -4.43 -10.57
C LYS A 96 -14.42 -3.20 -11.46
N ARG A 97 -15.10 -2.08 -11.22
CA ARG A 97 -14.92 -0.85 -12.00
C ARG A 97 -13.80 0.02 -11.43
N ALA A 98 -13.72 0.13 -10.10
CA ALA A 98 -12.75 1.00 -9.43
C ALA A 98 -11.39 0.31 -9.20
N ALA A 99 -11.38 -1.00 -8.96
CA ALA A 99 -10.19 -1.76 -8.57
C ALA A 99 -9.02 -1.60 -9.55
N PRO A 100 -9.21 -1.66 -10.89
CA PRO A 100 -8.09 -1.56 -11.82
C PRO A 100 -7.37 -0.20 -11.78
N LEU A 101 -8.12 0.90 -11.70
CA LEU A 101 -7.54 2.24 -11.61
C LEU A 101 -6.92 2.49 -10.22
N GLN A 102 -7.52 1.93 -9.17
CA GLN A 102 -6.98 2.03 -7.81
C GLN A 102 -5.63 1.31 -7.70
N ILE A 103 -5.53 0.06 -8.15
CA ILE A 103 -4.27 -0.69 -8.08
C ILE A 103 -3.20 -0.05 -8.98
N MET A 104 -3.59 0.48 -10.15
CA MET A 104 -2.68 1.26 -11.00
C MET A 104 -2.10 2.47 -10.26
N GLY A 105 -2.95 3.24 -9.57
CA GLY A 105 -2.51 4.38 -8.75
C GLY A 105 -1.62 3.97 -7.58
N MET A 106 -1.92 2.84 -6.95
CA MET A 106 -1.13 2.28 -5.85
C MET A 106 0.25 1.82 -6.33
N LEU A 107 0.34 1.00 -7.38
CA LEU A 107 1.60 0.55 -7.99
C LEU A 107 2.49 1.73 -8.39
N ASN A 108 1.89 2.72 -9.06
CA ASN A 108 2.54 3.97 -9.42
C ASN A 108 3.19 4.68 -8.22
N ARG A 109 2.47 4.77 -7.10
CA ARG A 109 3.01 5.35 -5.86
C ARG A 109 4.14 4.50 -5.29
N GLN A 110 3.99 3.17 -5.27
CA GLN A 110 4.99 2.26 -4.70
C GLN A 110 6.32 2.34 -5.47
N ILE A 111 6.29 2.25 -6.80
CA ILE A 111 7.50 2.35 -7.64
C ILE A 111 8.17 3.71 -7.47
N ARG A 112 7.41 4.82 -7.42
CA ARG A 112 7.99 6.15 -7.15
C ARG A 112 8.67 6.23 -5.79
N LEU A 113 8.05 5.71 -4.74
CA LEU A 113 8.65 5.67 -3.41
C LEU A 113 9.88 4.77 -3.36
N LEU A 114 9.89 3.65 -4.07
CA LEU A 114 11.07 2.81 -4.23
C LEU A 114 12.19 3.54 -4.96
N PHE A 115 11.89 4.27 -6.04
CA PHE A 115 12.87 5.06 -6.80
C PHE A 115 13.51 6.14 -5.91
N GLN A 116 12.70 6.91 -5.20
CA GLN A 116 13.17 7.91 -4.25
C GLN A 116 13.97 7.29 -3.10
N THR A 117 13.51 6.16 -2.58
CA THR A 117 14.21 5.43 -1.51
C THR A 117 15.56 4.92 -2.01
N LYS A 118 15.63 4.32 -3.21
CA LYS A 118 16.87 3.87 -3.83
C LYS A 118 17.88 5.02 -3.95
N ALA A 119 17.45 6.17 -4.45
CA ALA A 119 18.30 7.36 -4.56
C ALA A 119 18.81 7.88 -3.19
N ILE A 120 18.02 7.74 -2.12
CA ILE A 120 18.47 8.09 -0.75
C ILE A 120 19.50 7.07 -0.25
N MET A 121 19.23 5.78 -0.43
CA MET A 121 20.10 4.69 0.02
C MET A 121 21.45 4.70 -0.70
N ASP A 122 21.46 4.99 -2.01
CA ASP A 122 22.68 5.07 -2.83
C ASP A 122 23.58 6.24 -2.44
N LYS A 123 23.02 7.29 -1.83
CA LYS A 123 23.78 8.42 -1.26
C LYS A 123 24.26 8.16 0.17
N GLY A 124 24.20 6.92 0.64
CA GLY A 124 24.59 6.53 2.00
C GLY A 124 23.54 6.82 3.08
N GLY A 125 22.32 7.21 2.68
CA GLY A 125 21.20 7.42 3.62
C GLY A 125 20.67 6.11 4.22
N GLY A 126 19.99 6.22 5.35
CA GLY A 126 19.37 5.07 6.03
C GLY A 126 17.84 5.17 6.12
N LYS A 127 17.23 4.17 6.78
CA LYS A 127 15.78 4.09 7.03
C LYS A 127 15.20 5.37 7.68
N LYS A 128 15.97 6.02 8.56
CA LYS A 128 15.58 7.28 9.21
C LYS A 128 15.50 8.44 8.21
N ASP A 129 16.44 8.51 7.27
CA ASP A 129 16.43 9.51 6.20
C ASP A 129 15.27 9.30 5.24
N VAL A 130 14.97 8.04 4.91
CA VAL A 130 13.80 7.67 4.10
C VAL A 130 12.51 8.13 4.79
N ALA A 131 12.34 7.81 6.07
CA ALA A 131 11.18 8.24 6.85
C ALA A 131 11.02 9.77 6.84
N LYS A 132 12.12 10.50 7.11
CA LYS A 132 12.12 11.96 7.19
C LYS A 132 11.85 12.62 5.84
N LYS A 133 12.60 12.25 4.80
CA LYS A 133 12.55 12.89 3.48
C LYS A 133 11.27 12.58 2.71
N LEU A 134 10.73 11.38 2.90
CA LEU A 134 9.52 10.93 2.19
C LEU A 134 8.25 11.05 3.05
N HIS A 135 8.37 11.60 4.25
CA HIS A 135 7.28 11.72 5.23
C HIS A 135 6.55 10.39 5.49
N LEU A 136 7.32 9.31 5.51
CA LEU A 136 6.83 7.96 5.74
C LEU A 136 6.94 7.60 7.22
N VAL A 137 5.98 6.82 7.71
CA VAL A 137 6.07 6.22 9.04
C VAL A 137 7.23 5.21 9.10
N PRO A 138 7.83 4.98 10.28
CA PRO A 138 9.03 4.14 10.41
C PRO A 138 8.90 2.73 9.84
N PHE A 139 7.71 2.13 9.96
CA PHE A 139 7.42 0.80 9.41
C PHE A 139 7.53 0.78 7.88
N SER A 140 6.80 1.67 7.19
CA SER A 140 6.86 1.77 5.72
C SER A 140 8.25 2.13 5.24
N ALA A 141 8.92 3.09 5.88
CA ALA A 141 10.28 3.48 5.52
C ALA A 141 11.26 2.31 5.64
N SER A 142 11.12 1.49 6.68
CA SER A 142 11.94 0.28 6.86
C SER A 142 11.70 -0.75 5.76
N ARG A 143 10.44 -0.96 5.36
CA ARG A 143 10.10 -1.86 4.25
C ARG A 143 10.66 -1.37 2.92
N PHE A 144 10.46 -0.10 2.58
CA PHE A 144 11.00 0.47 1.33
C PHE A 144 12.52 0.40 1.27
N ALA A 145 13.22 0.65 2.37
CA ALA A 145 14.68 0.54 2.41
C ALA A 145 15.19 -0.91 2.24
N ILE A 146 14.38 -1.92 2.59
CA ILE A 146 14.71 -3.33 2.33
C ILE A 146 14.42 -3.65 0.87
N GLN A 147 13.21 -3.33 0.39
CA GLN A 147 12.80 -3.60 -1.00
C GLN A 147 13.70 -2.88 -2.00
N SER A 148 14.09 -1.64 -1.76
CA SER A 148 14.91 -0.86 -2.71
C SER A 148 16.24 -1.53 -3.03
N LYS A 149 16.77 -2.38 -2.14
CA LYS A 149 18.01 -3.12 -2.40
C LYS A 149 17.85 -4.21 -3.48
N LYS A 150 16.62 -4.66 -3.74
CA LYS A 150 16.29 -5.65 -4.76
C LYS A 150 16.12 -5.04 -6.15
N TRP A 151 16.21 -3.71 -6.26
CA TRP A 151 16.01 -2.97 -7.50
C TRP A 151 17.21 -2.09 -7.82
N SER A 152 17.55 -1.98 -9.09
CA SER A 152 18.40 -0.95 -9.66
C SER A 152 17.60 0.29 -10.02
N GLY A 153 18.27 1.43 -10.19
CA GLY A 153 17.64 2.65 -10.69
C GLY A 153 17.02 2.46 -12.09
N ALA A 154 17.71 1.73 -12.97
CA ALA A 154 17.26 1.47 -14.33
C ALA A 154 16.00 0.59 -14.38
N GLU A 155 15.90 -0.44 -13.53
CA GLU A 155 14.70 -1.28 -13.45
C GLU A 155 13.50 -0.48 -12.93
N LEU A 156 13.69 0.40 -11.95
CA LEU A 156 12.60 1.25 -11.45
C LEU A 156 12.17 2.29 -12.48
N GLU A 157 13.11 2.86 -13.24
CA GLU A 157 12.81 3.76 -14.36
C GLU A 157 12.04 3.03 -15.48
N HIS A 158 12.45 1.80 -15.79
CA HIS A 158 11.72 0.95 -16.72
C HIS A 158 10.31 0.63 -16.20
N GLY A 159 10.18 0.31 -14.92
CA GLY A 159 8.89 0.08 -14.27
C GLY A 159 7.94 1.29 -14.37
N LEU A 160 8.45 2.52 -14.26
CA LEU A 160 7.66 3.73 -14.47
C LEU A 160 7.16 3.86 -15.92
N ARG A 161 7.97 3.47 -16.92
CA ARG A 161 7.54 3.43 -18.33
C ARG A 161 6.45 2.38 -18.57
N LEU A 162 6.60 1.19 -17.99
CA LEU A 162 5.58 0.13 -18.06
C LEU A 162 4.25 0.59 -17.46
N LEU A 163 4.30 1.23 -16.29
CA LEU A 163 3.14 1.80 -15.62
C LEU A 163 2.46 2.89 -16.47
N TYR A 164 3.24 3.75 -17.13
CA TYR A 164 2.71 4.77 -18.03
C TYR A 164 1.97 4.16 -19.23
N GLY A 165 2.56 3.16 -19.89
CA GLY A 165 1.92 2.46 -20.99
C GLY A 165 0.63 1.76 -20.57
N ALA A 166 0.66 1.06 -19.43
CA ALA A 166 -0.51 0.38 -18.88
C ALA A 166 -1.64 1.35 -18.50
N ASP A 167 -1.31 2.50 -17.88
CA ASP A 167 -2.29 3.55 -17.56
C ASP A 167 -2.96 4.11 -18.82
N GLY A 168 -2.20 4.32 -19.90
CA GLY A 168 -2.72 4.71 -21.21
C GLY A 168 -3.71 3.70 -21.77
N LEU A 169 -3.37 2.40 -21.75
CA LEU A 169 -4.25 1.33 -22.21
C LEU A 169 -5.55 1.24 -21.41
N LEU A 170 -5.49 1.40 -20.08
CA LEU A 170 -6.68 1.41 -19.24
C LEU A 170 -7.60 2.59 -19.56
N LYS A 171 -7.02 3.78 -19.75
CA LYS A 171 -7.77 5.00 -20.07
C LYS A 171 -8.32 5.02 -21.49
N SER A 172 -7.72 4.26 -22.41
CA SER A 172 -8.21 4.11 -23.79
C SER A 172 -9.27 3.02 -23.95
N GLY A 173 -9.74 2.41 -22.86
CA GLY A 173 -10.82 1.41 -22.87
C GLY A 173 -10.38 -0.04 -23.06
N SER A 174 -9.08 -0.34 -22.95
CA SER A 174 -8.60 -1.72 -22.99
C SER A 174 -9.16 -2.54 -21.82
N ARG A 175 -9.27 -3.86 -21.99
CA ARG A 175 -9.70 -4.76 -20.92
C ARG A 175 -8.71 -4.70 -19.75
N PRO A 176 -9.15 -4.39 -18.51
CA PRO A 176 -8.20 -4.12 -17.45
C PRO A 176 -7.35 -5.29 -17.00
N ARG A 177 -7.94 -6.50 -16.92
CA ARG A 177 -7.26 -7.68 -16.37
C ARG A 177 -6.01 -8.07 -17.18
N PRO A 178 -6.08 -8.26 -18.52
CA PRO A 178 -4.87 -8.56 -19.31
C PRO A 178 -3.80 -7.46 -19.24
N VAL A 179 -4.21 -6.19 -19.17
CA VAL A 179 -3.27 -5.06 -19.05
C VAL A 179 -2.49 -5.13 -17.72
N LEU A 180 -3.20 -5.40 -16.62
CA LEU A 180 -2.58 -5.50 -15.30
C LEU A 180 -1.74 -6.77 -15.14
N GLU A 181 -2.19 -7.91 -15.64
CA GLU A 181 -1.44 -9.17 -15.61
C GLU A 181 -0.12 -9.03 -16.38
N ASN A 182 -0.17 -8.49 -17.60
CA ASN A 182 1.03 -8.21 -18.40
C ASN A 182 1.97 -7.24 -17.68
N LEU A 183 1.43 -6.16 -17.10
CA LEU A 183 2.23 -5.21 -16.30
C LEU A 183 2.96 -5.92 -15.15
N ILE A 184 2.28 -6.76 -14.38
CA ILE A 184 2.89 -7.47 -13.25
C ILE A 184 3.98 -8.45 -13.72
N VAL A 185 3.73 -9.20 -14.80
CA VAL A 185 4.75 -10.09 -15.37
C VAL A 185 5.96 -9.31 -15.87
N SER A 186 5.76 -8.20 -16.58
CA SER A 186 6.86 -7.35 -17.06
C SER A 186 7.65 -6.69 -15.93
N LEU A 187 6.99 -6.34 -14.81
CA LEU A 187 7.68 -5.81 -13.63
C LEU A 187 8.49 -6.89 -12.89
N CYS A 188 8.15 -8.17 -13.05
CA CYS A 188 8.92 -9.27 -12.49
C CYS A 188 10.14 -9.64 -13.35
N GLY A 189 10.17 -9.24 -14.63
CA GLY A 189 11.25 -9.54 -15.58
C GLY A 189 12.47 -8.65 -15.46
#